data_AF-A0A1V3XA49-F1
#
_entry.id   AF-A0A1V3XA49-F1
#
_cell.length_a   1.000
_cell.length_b   1.000
_cell.length_c   1.000
_cell.angle_alpha   90.00
_cell.angle_beta   90.00
_cell.angle_gamma   90.00
#
_symmetry.space_group_name_H-M   'P 1'
#
loop_
_entity.id
_entity.type
_entity.pdbx_description
1 polymer ?
#
loop_
_entity_poly.entity_id
_entity_poly.type
_entity_poly.pdbx_seq_one_letter_code
_entity_poly.pdbx_strand_id
1 'polypeptide(L)'
;MPEWMWHSPAAVKRVFLQALFEGDGSCSRRPHNTIQISYNTVSKQLAMDVQQMLLEFGVISRRYLHAAGEYKVVITDRAQAELFAKQIGFGGAKQTELSKILAAMPRAPAETAITCPD
;
A
#
# COMPACT_ATOMS: atom_id res chain seq x y z
N MET A 1 -13.52 -9.18 7.61
CA MET A 1 -13.16 -8.09 8.53
C MET A 1 -14.38 -7.79 9.35
N PRO A 2 -14.25 -7.58 10.67
CA PRO A 2 -15.41 -7.34 11.52
C PRO A 2 -16.15 -6.05 11.14
N GLU A 3 -17.48 -6.06 11.22
CA GLU A 3 -18.34 -4.93 10.84
C GLU A 3 -18.02 -3.65 11.63
N TRP A 4 -17.78 -3.78 12.95
CA TRP A 4 -17.43 -2.65 13.82
C TRP A 4 -16.16 -1.91 13.37
N MET A 5 -15.27 -2.59 12.66
CA MET A 5 -14.04 -1.98 12.14
C MET A 5 -14.31 -1.06 10.94
N TRP A 6 -15.34 -1.33 10.15
CA TRP A 6 -15.78 -0.43 9.06
C TRP A 6 -16.36 0.88 9.58
N HIS A 7 -17.01 0.86 10.75
CA HIS A 7 -17.56 2.04 11.42
C HIS A 7 -16.57 2.74 12.35
N SER A 8 -15.38 2.18 12.53
CA SER A 8 -14.36 2.76 13.40
C SER A 8 -13.74 4.01 12.78
N PRO A 9 -13.22 4.95 13.60
CA PRO A 9 -12.51 6.12 13.10
C PRO A 9 -11.34 5.76 12.19
N ALA A 10 -11.04 6.62 11.22
CA ALA A 10 -9.94 6.41 10.26
C ALA A 10 -8.60 6.15 10.97
N ALA A 11 -8.35 6.76 12.12
CA ALA A 11 -7.15 6.50 12.92
C ALA A 11 -7.03 5.04 13.39
N VAL A 12 -8.14 4.40 13.77
CA VAL A 12 -8.16 2.99 14.20
C VAL A 12 -7.92 2.08 13.00
N LYS A 13 -8.63 2.31 11.89
CA LYS A 13 -8.44 1.59 10.63
C LYS A 13 -6.99 1.67 10.15
N ARG A 14 -6.38 2.87 10.27
CA ARG A 14 -4.98 3.11 9.93
C ARG A 14 -4.04 2.26 10.76
N VAL A 15 -4.18 2.28 12.09
CA VAL A 15 -3.33 1.49 13.00
C VAL A 15 -3.52 0.00 12.76
N PHE A 16 -4.74 -0.44 12.48
CA PHE A 16 -5.02 -1.84 12.13
C PHE A 16 -4.30 -2.27 10.85
N LEU A 17 -4.43 -1.49 9.76
CA LEU A 17 -3.69 -1.75 8.52
C LEU A 17 -2.18 -1.71 8.75
N GLN A 18 -1.68 -0.72 9.49
CA GLN A 18 -0.26 -0.61 9.82
C GLN A 18 0.23 -1.89 10.53
N ALA A 19 -0.51 -2.40 11.52
CA ALA A 19 -0.17 -3.63 12.21
C ALA A 19 -0.24 -4.88 11.31
N LEU A 20 -1.24 -4.97 10.43
CA LEU A 20 -1.36 -6.08 9.46
C LEU A 20 -0.16 -6.12 8.49
N PHE A 21 0.19 -4.96 7.93
CA PHE A 21 1.34 -4.84 7.05
C PHE A 21 2.67 -4.98 7.80
N GLU A 22 2.71 -4.67 9.10
CA GLU A 22 3.88 -4.93 9.92
C GLU A 22 4.10 -6.43 10.17
N GLY A 23 3.02 -7.20 10.38
CA GLY A 23 3.08 -8.65 10.54
C GLY A 23 3.40 -9.37 9.23
N ASP A 24 2.46 -9.34 8.29
CA ASP A 24 2.51 -10.16 7.06
C ASP A 24 2.85 -9.35 5.80
N GLY A 25 3.10 -8.05 5.95
CA GLY A 25 3.49 -7.19 4.84
C GLY A 25 4.99 -7.20 4.59
N SER A 26 5.35 -7.04 3.31
CA SER A 26 6.72 -6.90 2.84
C SER A 26 6.82 -5.72 1.90
N CYS A 27 7.91 -4.97 1.99
CA CYS A 27 8.27 -3.93 1.03
C CYS A 27 9.60 -4.29 0.36
N SER A 28 9.66 -4.20 -0.97
CA SER A 28 10.87 -4.49 -1.72
C SER A 28 10.98 -3.59 -2.93
N ARG A 29 12.21 -3.16 -3.25
CA ARG A 29 12.51 -2.47 -4.50
C ARG A 29 12.57 -3.50 -5.63
N ARG A 30 11.88 -3.22 -6.72
CA ARG A 30 11.89 -4.04 -7.94
C ARG A 30 12.79 -3.41 -9.01
N PRO A 31 13.23 -4.19 -10.02
CA PRO A 31 13.98 -3.67 -11.17
C PRO A 31 13.22 -2.53 -11.85
N HIS A 32 13.94 -1.67 -12.58
CA HIS A 32 13.38 -0.48 -13.25
C HIS A 32 12.81 0.57 -12.30
N ASN A 33 13.38 0.71 -11.10
CA ASN A 33 13.04 1.81 -10.20
C ASN A 33 11.56 1.80 -9.79
N THR A 34 11.03 0.59 -9.60
CA THR A 34 9.68 0.33 -9.14
C THR A 34 9.71 -0.16 -7.70
N ILE A 35 8.60 0.02 -6.99
CA ILE A 35 8.45 -0.40 -5.59
C ILE A 35 7.32 -1.38 -5.49
N GLN A 36 7.48 -2.41 -4.68
CA GLN A 36 6.42 -3.35 -4.41
C GLN A 36 6.22 -3.47 -2.92
N ILE A 37 5.06 -3.04 -2.46
CA ILE A 37 4.52 -3.40 -1.16
C ILE A 37 3.57 -4.58 -1.39
N SER A 38 3.69 -5.63 -0.60
CA SER A 38 2.81 -6.78 -0.70
C SER A 38 2.36 -7.28 0.66
N TYR A 39 1.11 -7.72 0.73
CA TYR A 39 0.51 -8.38 1.87
C TYR A 39 -0.05 -9.74 1.42
N ASN A 40 0.29 -10.80 2.14
CA ASN A 40 -0.15 -12.16 1.85
C ASN A 40 -1.15 -12.62 2.93
N THR A 41 -2.22 -13.29 2.51
CA THR A 41 -3.16 -13.93 3.43
C THR A 41 -3.83 -15.13 2.80
N VAL A 42 -4.14 -16.15 3.60
CA VAL A 42 -4.92 -17.32 3.15
C VAL A 42 -6.43 -17.01 3.04
N SER A 43 -6.90 -15.92 3.66
CA SER A 43 -8.31 -15.56 3.65
C SER A 43 -8.67 -14.63 2.49
N LYS A 44 -9.46 -15.15 1.53
CA LYS A 44 -10.00 -14.36 0.42
C LYS A 44 -10.71 -13.10 0.89
N GLN A 45 -11.58 -13.27 1.90
CA GLN A 45 -12.39 -12.18 2.43
C GLN A 45 -11.50 -11.10 3.04
N LEU A 46 -10.48 -11.50 3.82
CA LEU A 46 -9.55 -10.54 4.40
C LEU A 46 -8.78 -9.76 3.33
N ALA A 47 -8.33 -10.43 2.26
CA ALA A 47 -7.68 -9.75 1.13
C ALA A 47 -8.62 -8.78 0.39
N MET A 48 -9.92 -9.08 0.36
CA MET A 48 -10.95 -8.17 -0.15
C MET A 48 -11.13 -6.94 0.72
N ASP A 49 -11.29 -7.16 2.01
CA ASP A 49 -11.51 -6.10 2.98
C ASP A 49 -10.29 -5.18 3.08
N VAL A 50 -9.08 -5.72 3.10
CA VAL A 50 -7.83 -4.94 3.10
C VAL A 50 -7.73 -4.06 1.85
N GLN A 51 -8.00 -4.61 0.66
CA GLN A 51 -8.01 -3.81 -0.58
C GLN A 51 -9.02 -2.66 -0.48
N GLN A 52 -10.21 -2.93 0.05
CA GLN A 52 -11.26 -1.92 0.17
C GLN A 52 -10.90 -0.84 1.19
N MET A 53 -10.30 -1.18 2.33
CA MET A 53 -9.79 -0.20 3.28
C MET A 53 -8.67 0.65 2.68
N LEU A 54 -7.74 0.05 1.94
CA LEU A 54 -6.69 0.79 1.25
C LEU A 54 -7.28 1.86 0.32
N LEU A 55 -8.36 1.52 -0.40
CA LEU A 55 -9.08 2.47 -1.25
C LEU A 55 -9.73 3.61 -0.46
N GLU A 56 -10.25 3.37 0.75
CA GLU A 56 -10.76 4.44 1.62
C GLU A 56 -9.67 5.47 1.98
N PHE A 57 -8.41 5.03 2.09
CA PHE A 57 -7.25 5.91 2.29
C PHE A 57 -6.68 6.48 0.98
N GLY A 58 -7.31 6.21 -0.16
CA GLY A 58 -6.87 6.64 -1.48
C GLY A 58 -5.71 5.82 -2.07
N VAL A 59 -5.41 4.66 -1.50
CA VAL A 59 -4.33 3.76 -1.95
C VAL A 59 -4.91 2.67 -2.86
N ILE A 60 -4.54 2.72 -4.13
CA ILE A 60 -4.92 1.71 -5.11
C ILE A 60 -3.96 0.53 -5.01
N SER A 61 -4.53 -0.66 -4.82
CA SER A 61 -3.80 -1.93 -4.75
C SER A 61 -4.39 -2.96 -5.71
N ARG A 62 -3.57 -3.90 -6.17
CA ARG A 62 -3.98 -5.05 -6.99
C ARG A 62 -4.06 -6.28 -6.11
N ARG A 63 -5.10 -7.09 -6.27
CA ARG A 63 -5.23 -8.40 -5.60
C ARG A 63 -5.18 -9.51 -6.63
N TYR A 64 -4.43 -10.57 -6.37
CA TYR A 64 -4.44 -11.78 -7.18
C TYR A 64 -4.28 -13.04 -6.31
N LEU A 65 -4.74 -14.18 -6.83
CA LEU A 65 -4.54 -15.48 -6.20
C LEU A 65 -3.16 -16.00 -6.59
N HIS A 66 -2.33 -16.30 -5.59
CA HIS A 66 -1.03 -16.94 -5.78
C HIS A 66 -1.20 -18.46 -5.90
N ALA A 67 -0.25 -19.11 -6.58
CA ALA A 67 -0.32 -20.54 -6.93
C ALA A 67 -0.44 -21.49 -5.72
N ALA A 68 -0.09 -21.03 -4.52
CA ALA A 68 -0.19 -21.79 -3.27
C ALA A 68 -1.57 -21.67 -2.58
N GLY A 69 -2.58 -21.04 -3.22
CA GLY A 69 -3.89 -20.79 -2.61
C GLY A 69 -3.93 -19.54 -1.71
N GLU A 70 -2.83 -18.78 -1.65
CA GLU A 70 -2.74 -17.53 -0.89
C GLU A 70 -3.21 -16.34 -1.72
N TYR A 71 -3.96 -15.44 -1.12
CA TYR A 71 -4.34 -14.17 -1.72
C TYR A 71 -3.27 -13.13 -1.43
N LYS A 72 -2.80 -12.48 -2.49
CA LYS A 72 -1.77 -11.46 -2.40
C LYS A 72 -2.33 -10.11 -2.83
N VAL A 73 -2.20 -9.12 -1.96
CA VAL A 73 -2.52 -7.71 -2.23
C VAL A 73 -1.20 -6.98 -2.45
N VAL A 74 -1.03 -6.32 -3.59
CA VAL A 74 0.20 -5.65 -3.98
C VAL A 74 -0.05 -4.20 -4.37
N ILE A 75 0.86 -3.32 -3.97
CA ILE A 75 0.95 -1.94 -4.41
C ILE A 75 2.27 -1.82 -5.17
N THR A 76 2.18 -1.55 -6.47
CA THR A 76 3.32 -1.54 -7.40
C THR A 76 3.74 -0.14 -7.84
N ASP A 77 2.83 0.81 -7.70
CA ASP A 77 2.98 2.15 -8.23
C ASP A 77 3.61 3.06 -7.18
N ARG A 78 4.65 3.81 -7.57
CA ARG A 78 5.38 4.69 -6.66
C ARG A 78 4.45 5.69 -5.97
N ALA A 79 3.59 6.36 -6.73
CA ALA A 79 2.64 7.33 -6.18
C ALA A 79 1.72 6.69 -5.13
N GLN A 80 1.27 5.46 -5.37
CA GLN A 80 0.44 4.71 -4.43
C GLN A 80 1.22 4.25 -3.20
N ALA A 81 2.50 3.89 -3.36
CA ALA A 81 3.38 3.55 -2.26
C ALA A 81 3.73 4.79 -1.40
N GLU A 82 3.87 5.97 -2.00
CA GLU A 82 4.02 7.24 -1.27
C GLU A 82 2.75 7.58 -0.48
N LEU A 83 1.57 7.42 -1.10
CA LEU A 83 0.28 7.57 -0.41
C LEU A 83 0.15 6.57 0.75
N PHE A 84 0.50 5.30 0.53
CA PHE A 84 0.54 4.29 1.58
C PHE A 84 1.47 4.71 2.72
N ALA A 85 2.70 5.13 2.41
CA ALA A 85 3.69 5.56 3.39
C ALA A 85 3.21 6.76 4.23
N LYS A 86 2.46 7.67 3.61
CA LYS A 86 1.94 8.90 4.23
C LYS A 86 0.67 8.66 5.05
N GLN A 87 -0.26 7.87 4.52
CA GLN A 87 -1.59 7.66 5.11
C GLN A 87 -1.60 6.54 6.15
N ILE A 88 -0.81 5.48 5.94
CA ILE A 88 -0.82 4.27 6.76
C ILE A 88 0.55 4.03 7.36
N GLY A 89 1.56 3.90 6.50
CA GLY A 89 2.93 3.57 6.85
C GLY A 89 3.09 2.12 7.32
N PHE A 90 4.34 1.74 7.53
CA PHE A 90 4.73 0.56 8.28
C PHE A 90 5.12 0.94 9.71
N GLY A 91 5.30 -0.04 10.59
CA GLY A 91 5.97 0.14 11.87
C GLY A 91 7.49 0.15 11.71
N GLY A 92 8.17 0.89 12.58
CA GLY A 92 9.61 0.78 12.83
C GLY A 92 10.52 0.72 11.58
N ALA A 93 11.30 -0.36 11.48
CA ALA A 93 12.37 -0.50 10.49
C ALA A 93 11.85 -0.63 9.04
N LYS A 94 10.67 -1.25 8.83
CA LYS A 94 10.06 -1.40 7.51
C LYS A 94 9.69 -0.03 6.92
N GLN A 95 9.22 0.90 7.76
CA GLN A 95 8.93 2.26 7.30
C GLN A 95 10.20 2.99 6.89
N THR A 96 11.27 2.86 7.67
CA THR A 96 12.57 3.46 7.32
C THR A 96 13.09 2.92 5.99
N GLU A 97 12.97 1.62 5.76
CA GLU A 97 13.39 1.00 4.49
C GLU A 97 12.52 1.47 3.32
N LEU A 98 11.20 1.55 3.50
CA LEU A 98 10.29 2.10 2.51
C LEU A 98 10.66 3.55 2.15
N SER A 99 10.92 4.40 3.14
CA SER A 99 11.34 5.78 2.93
C SER A 99 12.67 5.89 2.19
N LYS A 100 13.65 5.03 2.51
CA LYS A 100 14.94 4.97 1.79
C LYS A 100 14.74 4.58 0.33
N ILE A 101 13.92 3.56 0.07
CA ILE A 101 13.61 3.10 -1.28
C ILE A 101 12.92 4.22 -2.08
N LEU A 102 11.95 4.92 -1.49
CA LEU A 102 11.26 6.05 -2.11
C LEU A 102 12.20 7.24 -2.38
N ALA A 103 13.14 7.52 -1.48
CA ALA A 103 14.12 8.59 -1.62
C ALA A 103 15.19 8.28 -2.69
N ALA A 104 15.60 7.00 -2.81
CA ALA A 104 16.63 6.56 -3.76
C ALA A 104 16.13 6.49 -5.21
N MET A 105 14.82 6.48 -5.42
CA MET A 105 14.22 6.44 -6.74
C MET A 105 14.09 7.87 -7.29
N PRO A 106 14.51 8.17 -8.54
CA PRO A 106 14.16 9.43 -9.19
C PRO A 106 12.65 9.64 -9.20
N ARG A 107 12.22 10.86 -8.88
CA ARG A 107 10.83 11.29 -9.04
C ARG A 107 10.51 11.17 -10.53
N ALA A 108 9.43 10.49 -10.90
CA ALA A 108 8.90 10.67 -12.25
C ALA A 108 8.71 12.18 -12.47
N PRO A 109 9.05 12.74 -13.63
CA PRO A 109 8.81 14.15 -13.88
C PRO A 109 7.33 14.40 -13.61
N ALA A 110 7.06 15.39 -12.75
CA ALA A 110 5.70 15.89 -12.59
C ALA A 110 5.22 16.26 -13.98
N GLU A 111 4.16 15.60 -14.43
CA GLU A 111 3.47 15.96 -15.66
C GLU A 111 3.15 17.45 -15.56
N THR A 112 3.93 18.23 -16.32
CA THR A 112 3.85 19.68 -16.38
C THR A 112 2.41 20.03 -16.69
N ALA A 113 1.82 20.85 -15.82
CA ALA A 113 0.57 21.53 -16.07
C ALA A 113 0.58 22.05 -17.52
N ILE A 114 -0.30 21.48 -18.35
CA ILE A 114 -0.63 22.04 -19.65
C ILE A 114 -1.42 23.32 -19.33
N THR A 115 -0.69 24.42 -19.12
CA THR A 115 -1.24 25.76 -19.25
C THR A 115 -1.56 25.95 -20.73
N CYS A 116 -2.83 25.89 -21.07
CA CYS A 116 -3.34 26.39 -22.35
C CYS A 116 -3.00 27.90 -22.45
N PRO A 117 -2.31 28.37 -23.49
CA PRO A 117 -2.30 29.79 -23.80
C PRO A 117 -3.61 30.21 -24.49
N ASP A 118 -4.03 31.44 -24.19
CA ASP A 118 -5.18 32.19 -24.74
C ASP A 118 -5.33 32.15 -26.28
#